data_AF-A0A6M3KHM8-F1
#
_entry.id   AF-A0A6M3KHM8-F1
#
_cell.length_a   1.000
_cell.length_b   1.000
_cell.length_c   1.000
_cell.angle_alpha   90.00
_cell.angle_beta   90.00
_cell.angle_gamma   90.00
#
_symmetry.space_group_name_H-M   'P 1'
#
loop_
_entity.id
_entity.type
_entity.pdbx_description
1 polymer ?
#
loop_
_entity_poly.entity_id
_entity_poly.type
_entity_poly.pdbx_seq_one_letter_code
_entity_poly.pdbx_strand_id
1 'polypeptide(L)'
;MNRVTGDKLKQVFLDPTPDADHQASGIISVATVGENVAFGECLYLKTDGKYWRTDADAAATTIGKLAVALATILANAAGPVLEKGYIRDDTWNWATVGGAVYLSTTGGEFTQTAPSGAGDVVRIVGYAAIADVIYFDPAALTLPVPVNAGGTGVESLTDHGVLVGSGVGAITPLAVGTNGQVLVGSTGADPVFASITAGDNITLTLGAGTLEIGVTHPLLHIEDQKAAGTLGGTFTSGAWRTRDLTTVCTNTIAGASLSSNQITLPAGTYDIVVHAPGYRVLRNMAILYNVTDSAETLWGSSEYAIDTYFGLTKSIIMGRLTIAGEKVFEIRHKCQIEAINVGFGVECNSVLTVDHETYTQVWIKKVG
;
A
#
# COMPACT_ATOMS: atom_id res chain seq x y z
N MET A 1 3.92 76.98 -15.33
CA MET A 1 3.32 75.89 -14.52
C MET A 1 4.03 75.88 -13.18
N ASN A 2 3.35 76.34 -12.12
CA ASN A 2 3.87 76.34 -10.76
C ASN A 2 4.14 74.90 -10.29
N ARG A 3 5.40 74.57 -10.00
CA ARG A 3 5.75 73.37 -9.25
C ARG A 3 5.82 73.79 -7.78
N VAL A 4 4.88 73.27 -7.00
CA VAL A 4 4.57 73.63 -5.61
C VAL A 4 5.83 73.65 -4.74
N THR A 5 6.21 74.83 -4.26
CA THR A 5 7.10 75.04 -3.11
C THR A 5 6.23 75.15 -1.86
N GLY A 6 6.37 74.20 -0.93
CA GLY A 6 5.81 74.31 0.42
C GLY A 6 4.87 73.18 0.82
N ASP A 7 5.41 71.99 1.06
CA ASP A 7 5.30 71.33 2.36
C ASP A 7 6.42 70.29 2.46
N LYS A 8 6.93 70.01 3.67
CA LYS A 8 8.09 69.14 3.89
C LYS A 8 7.78 67.70 3.51
N LEU A 9 8.00 67.31 2.25
CA LEU A 9 8.19 65.91 1.92
C LEU A 9 9.46 65.45 2.62
N LYS A 10 9.32 64.77 3.76
CA LYS A 10 10.40 64.01 4.41
C LYS A 10 10.72 62.80 3.53
N GLN A 11 11.27 63.06 2.35
CA GLN A 11 11.66 62.03 1.39
C GLN A 11 13.07 61.56 1.75
N VAL A 12 13.20 60.25 1.96
CA VAL A 12 14.52 59.61 2.08
C VAL A 12 15.00 59.36 0.66
N PHE A 13 16.10 60.01 0.27
CA PHE A 13 16.79 59.70 -0.98
C PHE A 13 17.75 58.55 -0.73
N LEU A 14 17.53 57.43 -1.42
CA LEU A 14 18.47 56.33 -1.47
C LEU A 14 19.43 56.58 -2.64
N ASP A 15 20.71 56.50 -2.35
CA ASP A 15 21.78 56.57 -3.34
C ASP A 15 22.05 55.16 -3.88
N PRO A 16 21.72 54.86 -5.15
CA PRO A 16 21.94 53.56 -5.75
C PRO A 16 23.41 53.27 -6.06
N THR A 17 24.30 54.27 -5.92
CA THR A 17 25.72 54.18 -6.24
C THR A 17 26.55 54.88 -5.16
N PRO A 18 26.64 54.32 -3.93
CA PRO A 18 27.47 54.90 -2.88
C PRO A 18 28.86 55.29 -3.39
N ASP A 19 29.29 56.50 -3.05
CA ASP A 19 30.41 57.19 -3.72
C ASP A 19 31.79 56.54 -3.50
N ALA A 20 31.95 55.72 -2.46
CA ALA A 20 33.22 55.07 -2.16
C ALA A 20 33.04 53.66 -1.58
N ASP A 21 34.15 52.92 -1.57
CA ASP A 21 34.29 51.63 -0.93
C ASP A 21 33.81 51.66 0.54
N HIS A 22 33.22 50.55 0.97
CA HIS A 22 32.64 50.36 2.30
C HIS A 22 31.63 51.44 2.73
N GLN A 23 30.73 51.84 1.83
CA GLN A 23 29.63 52.77 2.12
C GLN A 23 28.25 52.18 1.84
N ALA A 24 27.23 52.74 2.48
CA ALA A 24 25.84 52.34 2.30
C ALA A 24 24.87 53.52 2.33
N SER A 25 23.75 53.37 1.63
CA SER A 25 22.64 54.32 1.62
C SER A 25 21.32 53.58 1.87
N GLY A 26 20.66 53.88 2.98
CA GLY A 26 19.51 53.08 3.41
C GLY A 26 18.96 53.40 4.78
N ILE A 27 18.10 52.50 5.26
CA ILE A 27 17.63 52.47 6.64
C ILE A 27 18.75 51.84 7.48
N ILE A 28 19.44 52.68 8.25
CA ILE A 28 20.55 52.29 9.09
C ILE A 28 20.13 52.42 10.55
N SER A 29 20.44 51.42 11.36
CA SER A 29 20.22 51.41 12.81
C SER A 29 21.50 51.04 13.55
N VAL A 30 21.51 51.26 14.87
CA VAL A 30 22.59 50.78 15.74
C VAL A 30 22.11 49.49 16.39
N ALA A 31 22.91 48.42 16.27
CA ALA A 31 22.57 47.11 16.82
C ALA A 31 23.77 46.46 17.51
N THR A 32 23.49 45.62 18.50
CA THR A 32 24.51 44.84 19.23
C THR A 32 24.78 43.53 18.51
N VAL A 33 26.04 43.18 18.32
CA VAL A 33 26.44 41.90 17.68
C VAL A 33 26.84 40.87 18.74
N GLY A 34 26.58 39.60 18.45
CA GLY A 34 26.91 38.47 19.33
C GLY A 34 28.33 37.92 19.15
N GLU A 35 28.94 38.19 17.99
CA GLU A 35 30.27 37.76 17.60
C GLU A 35 31.03 38.91 16.92
N ASN A 36 32.33 38.73 16.66
CA ASN A 36 33.09 39.69 15.87
C ASN A 36 32.59 39.64 14.43
N VAL A 37 32.24 40.79 13.87
CA VAL A 37 31.79 40.92 12.48
C VAL A 37 32.54 42.03 11.75
N ALA A 38 32.58 41.96 10.42
CA ALA A 38 33.20 42.92 9.54
C ALA A 38 32.17 43.63 8.65
N PHE A 39 32.59 44.71 7.96
CA PHE A 39 31.74 45.35 6.96
C PHE A 39 31.29 44.33 5.91
N GLY A 40 30.05 44.46 5.45
CA GLY A 40 29.53 43.65 4.34
C GLY A 40 29.04 42.28 4.76
N GLU A 41 29.25 41.88 6.02
CA GLU A 41 28.71 40.61 6.52
C GLU A 41 27.20 40.72 6.81
N CYS A 42 26.44 39.78 6.25
CA CYS A 42 25.02 39.61 6.52
C CYS A 42 24.78 38.96 7.87
N LEU A 43 23.85 39.54 8.63
CA LEU A 43 23.56 39.16 10.00
C LEU A 43 22.07 38.83 10.17
N TYR A 44 21.75 37.87 11.02
CA TYR A 44 20.38 37.62 11.49
C TYR A 44 20.23 38.03 12.96
N LEU A 45 19.05 38.54 13.30
CA LEU A 45 18.70 38.81 14.70
C LEU A 45 18.32 37.50 15.39
N LYS A 46 19.18 37.04 16.31
CA LYS A 46 18.95 35.84 17.10
C LYS A 46 18.00 36.14 18.27
N THR A 47 17.40 35.10 18.83
CA THR A 47 16.48 35.18 19.98
C THR A 47 17.10 35.75 21.26
N ASP A 48 18.43 35.90 21.31
CA ASP A 48 19.14 36.58 22.41
C ASP A 48 19.17 38.12 22.27
N GLY A 49 18.55 38.66 21.21
CA GLY A 49 18.46 40.08 20.92
C GLY A 49 19.71 40.68 20.26
N LYS A 50 20.68 39.85 19.85
CA LYS A 50 21.90 40.28 19.17
C LYS A 50 21.92 39.80 17.73
N TYR A 51 22.69 40.49 16.89
CA TYR A 51 22.94 40.07 15.52
C TYR A 51 24.15 39.13 15.43
N TRP A 52 23.98 38.04 14.68
CA TRP A 52 24.98 37.00 14.44
C TRP A 52 25.09 36.75 12.93
N ARG A 53 26.19 36.19 12.44
CA ARG A 53 26.38 35.95 11.00
C ARG A 53 25.33 34.98 10.48
N THR A 54 24.76 35.28 9.32
CA THR A 54 23.89 34.34 8.61
C THR A 54 24.73 33.18 8.06
N ASP A 55 24.13 32.03 7.90
CA ASP A 55 24.75 30.90 7.24
C ASP A 55 23.65 30.10 6.54
N ALA A 56 23.73 29.93 5.22
CA ALA A 56 22.72 29.22 4.46
C ALA A 56 22.71 27.71 4.69
N ASP A 57 23.73 27.13 5.33
CA ASP A 57 23.78 25.70 5.67
C ASP A 57 22.84 25.34 6.83
N ALA A 58 22.24 26.33 7.50
CA ALA A 58 21.32 26.10 8.61
C ALA A 58 20.11 27.02 8.60
N ALA A 59 18.90 26.46 8.63
CA ALA A 59 17.66 27.25 8.63
C ALA A 59 17.55 28.26 9.78
N ALA A 60 18.08 27.93 10.97
CA ALA A 60 17.99 28.78 12.15
C ALA A 60 18.78 30.10 12.02
N THR A 61 19.78 30.15 11.15
CA THR A 61 20.63 31.33 10.87
C THR A 61 20.12 32.14 9.68
N THR A 62 19.03 31.70 9.04
CA THR A 62 18.45 32.35 7.85
C THR A 62 17.00 32.77 8.07
N ILE A 63 16.49 32.86 9.30
CA ILE A 63 15.10 33.26 9.60
C ILE A 63 15.04 34.63 10.26
N GLY A 64 13.85 35.25 10.25
CA GLY A 64 13.61 36.52 10.92
C GLY A 64 14.25 37.73 10.23
N LYS A 65 14.54 38.76 11.04
CA LYS A 65 15.09 40.05 10.58
C LYS A 65 16.56 39.90 10.22
N LEU A 66 16.93 40.34 9.02
CA LEU A 66 18.32 40.40 8.58
C LEU A 66 18.80 41.85 8.53
N ALA A 67 20.12 42.02 8.65
CA ALA A 67 20.82 43.29 8.47
C ALA A 67 22.22 43.04 7.90
N VAL A 68 22.92 44.09 7.48
CA VAL A 68 24.32 44.00 7.02
C VAL A 68 25.20 44.87 7.91
N ALA A 69 26.32 44.35 8.39
CA ALA A 69 27.28 45.14 9.17
C ALA A 69 27.90 46.25 8.30
N LEU A 70 27.96 47.47 8.84
CA LEU A 70 28.56 48.63 8.16
C LEU A 70 29.92 49.05 8.76
N ALA A 71 30.51 48.20 9.58
CA ALA A 71 31.83 48.40 10.18
C ALA A 71 32.36 47.08 10.73
N THR A 72 33.63 47.07 11.14
CA THR A 72 34.13 46.06 12.08
C THR A 72 33.51 46.32 13.45
N ILE A 73 32.76 45.34 13.98
CA ILE A 73 32.09 45.44 15.27
C ILE A 73 32.53 44.22 16.10
N LEU A 74 33.05 44.48 17.31
CA LEU A 74 33.49 43.41 18.21
C LEU A 74 32.29 42.75 18.89
N ALA A 75 32.46 41.48 19.28
CA ALA A 75 31.45 40.73 20.02
C ALA A 75 30.95 41.51 21.25
N ASN A 76 29.64 41.60 21.41
CA ASN A 76 28.93 42.36 22.44
C ASN A 76 29.03 43.89 22.34
N ALA A 77 29.64 44.43 21.29
CA ALA A 77 29.61 45.86 21.01
C ALA A 77 28.40 46.23 20.14
N ALA A 78 28.01 47.50 20.19
CA ALA A 78 27.00 48.07 19.31
C ALA A 78 27.67 48.80 18.14
N GLY A 79 27.11 48.64 16.94
CA GLY A 79 27.62 49.31 15.74
C GLY A 79 26.53 49.49 14.68
N PRO A 80 26.85 50.23 13.60
CA PRO A 80 25.89 50.52 12.54
C PRO A 80 25.60 49.27 11.69
N VAL A 81 24.32 49.02 11.43
CA VAL A 81 23.85 47.96 10.54
C VAL A 81 22.84 48.51 9.53
N LEU A 82 22.90 48.02 8.29
CA LEU A 82 21.94 48.32 7.22
C LEU A 82 20.78 47.33 7.28
N GLU A 83 19.56 47.83 7.45
CA GLU A 83 18.36 46.99 7.45
C GLU A 83 17.72 46.88 6.06
N LYS A 84 17.88 47.91 5.23
CA LYS A 84 17.40 47.98 3.85
C LYS A 84 18.09 49.11 3.10
N GLY A 85 18.56 48.88 1.88
CA GLY A 85 19.17 49.92 1.04
C GLY A 85 20.30 49.41 0.16
N TYR A 86 21.08 50.32 -0.41
CA TYR A 86 22.24 50.00 -1.21
C TYR A 86 23.50 49.93 -0.35
N ILE A 87 24.35 48.94 -0.59
CA ILE A 87 25.67 48.80 0.06
C ILE A 87 26.71 48.48 -1.00
N ARG A 88 27.87 49.15 -0.89
CA ARG A 88 29.01 49.04 -1.79
C ARG A 88 30.20 48.41 -1.10
N ASP A 89 30.84 47.48 -1.81
CA ASP A 89 32.13 46.90 -1.49
C ASP A 89 32.87 46.67 -2.81
N ASP A 90 33.98 47.39 -3.01
CA ASP A 90 34.72 47.38 -4.28
C ASP A 90 35.44 46.04 -4.53
N THR A 91 35.47 45.14 -3.55
CA THR A 91 36.00 43.78 -3.71
C THR A 91 34.98 42.80 -4.29
N TRP A 92 33.68 43.15 -4.25
CA TRP A 92 32.65 42.36 -4.91
C TRP A 92 32.72 42.47 -6.42
N ASN A 93 32.38 41.35 -7.09
CA ASN A 93 32.36 41.28 -8.55
C ASN A 93 31.12 40.49 -9.02
N TRP A 94 29.96 41.10 -8.83
CA TRP A 94 28.66 40.56 -9.17
C TRP A 94 28.51 40.37 -10.68
N ALA A 95 28.58 39.12 -11.13
CA ALA A 95 28.59 38.77 -12.56
C ALA A 95 27.29 39.13 -13.29
N THR A 96 26.15 39.08 -12.60
CA THR A 96 24.83 39.37 -13.19
C THR A 96 24.18 40.56 -12.51
N VAL A 97 24.30 41.75 -13.10
CA VAL A 97 23.57 42.94 -12.65
C VAL A 97 22.07 42.73 -12.84
N GLY A 98 21.28 43.06 -11.82
CA GLY A 98 19.85 42.75 -11.72
C GLY A 98 19.53 41.31 -11.29
N GLY A 99 20.56 40.45 -11.16
CA GLY A 99 20.42 39.09 -10.66
C GLY A 99 20.14 39.05 -9.16
N ALA A 100 19.47 37.98 -8.72
CA ALA A 100 19.17 37.76 -7.31
C ALA A 100 20.45 37.54 -6.50
N VAL A 101 20.49 38.10 -5.29
CA VAL A 101 21.54 37.85 -4.30
C VAL A 101 20.95 36.99 -3.20
N TYR A 102 21.62 35.88 -2.92
CA TYR A 102 21.25 34.89 -1.90
C TYR A 102 22.18 35.00 -0.69
N LEU A 103 21.72 34.47 0.44
CA LEU A 103 22.64 34.12 1.53
C LEU A 103 23.63 33.05 1.05
N SER A 104 24.88 33.18 1.47
CA SER A 104 25.93 32.18 1.21
C SER A 104 25.95 31.10 2.28
N THR A 105 26.47 29.93 1.92
CA THR A 105 26.85 28.86 2.86
C THR A 105 28.13 29.19 3.63
N THR A 106 28.90 30.18 3.17
CA THR A 106 29.94 30.81 3.99
C THR A 106 29.30 31.83 4.93
N GLY A 107 29.55 31.68 6.23
CA GLY A 107 28.99 32.55 7.26
C GLY A 107 29.19 34.05 7.00
N GLY A 108 28.10 34.80 6.93
CA GLY A 108 28.05 36.25 6.72
C GLY A 108 28.17 36.68 5.26
N GLU A 109 28.43 35.79 4.32
CA GLU A 109 28.65 36.19 2.93
C GLU A 109 27.36 36.19 2.08
N PHE A 110 27.47 36.79 0.91
CA PHE A 110 26.44 36.81 -0.14
C PHE A 110 26.91 36.03 -1.36
N THR A 111 25.97 35.51 -2.16
CA THR A 111 26.29 34.81 -3.42
C THR A 111 25.22 35.05 -4.48
N GLN A 112 25.60 34.95 -5.76
CA GLN A 112 24.65 34.88 -6.89
C GLN A 112 24.37 33.43 -7.33
N THR A 113 25.07 32.46 -6.77
CA THR A 113 24.77 31.04 -6.98
C THR A 113 23.89 30.57 -5.84
N ALA A 114 22.66 30.16 -6.14
CA ALA A 114 21.76 29.64 -5.11
C ALA A 114 22.42 28.45 -4.37
N PRO A 115 22.42 28.44 -3.02
CA PRO A 115 22.79 27.26 -2.23
C PRO A 115 22.02 26.01 -2.69
N SER A 116 22.64 24.83 -2.65
CA SER A 116 22.09 23.62 -3.29
C SER A 116 22.44 22.30 -2.59
N GLY A 117 23.22 22.35 -1.51
CA GLY A 117 23.43 21.24 -0.61
C GLY A 117 22.15 20.79 0.09
N ALA A 118 22.19 19.57 0.64
CA ALA A 118 21.07 19.03 1.38
C ALA A 118 20.93 19.78 2.73
N GLY A 119 19.80 20.47 2.91
CA GLY A 119 19.54 21.28 4.10
C GLY A 119 19.82 22.78 3.90
N ASP A 120 20.46 23.16 2.80
CA ASP A 120 20.73 24.55 2.48
C ASP A 120 19.44 25.35 2.28
N VAL A 121 19.46 26.61 2.72
CA VAL A 121 18.34 27.53 2.53
C VAL A 121 18.60 28.47 1.36
N VAL A 122 17.75 28.37 0.34
CA VAL A 122 17.70 29.34 -0.75
C VAL A 122 16.89 30.57 -0.32
N ARG A 123 17.54 31.54 0.32
CA ARG A 123 16.91 32.83 0.70
C ARG A 123 17.49 33.98 -0.12
N ILE A 124 16.63 34.62 -0.91
CA ILE A 124 16.95 35.88 -1.59
C ILE A 124 16.92 37.01 -0.55
N VAL A 125 17.96 37.85 -0.56
CA VAL A 125 18.10 39.01 0.33
C VAL A 125 18.11 40.34 -0.42
N GLY A 126 18.13 40.30 -1.75
CA GLY A 126 18.23 41.48 -2.59
C GLY A 126 18.58 41.15 -4.04
N TYR A 127 19.13 42.13 -4.74
CA TYR A 127 19.69 41.97 -6.08
C TYR A 127 20.99 42.76 -6.24
N ALA A 128 21.83 42.36 -7.19
CA ALA A 128 23.03 43.13 -7.54
C ALA A 128 22.63 44.37 -8.35
N ALA A 129 22.84 45.57 -7.79
CA ALA A 129 22.50 46.83 -8.44
C ALA A 129 23.51 47.20 -9.53
N ILE A 130 24.80 46.97 -9.25
CA ILE A 130 25.93 47.01 -10.18
C ILE A 130 27.00 46.01 -9.70
N ALA A 131 28.18 45.96 -10.33
CA ALA A 131 29.20 44.93 -10.07
C ALA A 131 29.70 44.88 -8.62
N ASP A 132 29.72 46.03 -7.94
CA ASP A 132 30.26 46.28 -6.60
C ASP A 132 29.17 46.71 -5.60
N VAL A 133 27.90 46.72 -5.99
CA VAL A 133 26.78 47.18 -5.15
C VAL A 133 25.62 46.20 -5.18
N ILE A 134 25.07 45.89 -4.02
CA ILE A 134 23.77 45.20 -3.90
C ILE A 134 22.71 46.16 -3.36
N TYR A 135 21.47 45.96 -3.80
CA TYR A 135 20.30 46.47 -3.10
C TYR A 135 19.78 45.38 -2.16
N PHE A 136 19.98 45.60 -0.86
CA PHE A 136 19.56 44.71 0.22
C PHE A 136 18.14 45.06 0.66
N ASP A 137 17.20 44.12 0.53
CA ASP A 137 15.80 44.26 0.92
C ASP A 137 15.23 42.89 1.33
N PRO A 138 15.68 42.34 2.46
CA PRO A 138 15.28 41.01 2.89
C PRO A 138 13.83 41.00 3.38
N ALA A 139 13.00 40.14 2.79
CA ALA A 139 11.70 39.82 3.38
C ALA A 139 11.88 38.93 4.62
N ALA A 140 11.11 39.16 5.68
CA ALA A 140 11.12 38.29 6.86
C ALA A 140 10.54 36.91 6.50
N LEU A 141 11.31 35.85 6.75
CA LEU A 141 10.90 34.47 6.49
C LEU A 141 10.67 33.75 7.83
N THR A 142 9.56 33.00 7.90
CA THR A 142 9.26 32.04 8.97
C THR A 142 9.27 30.64 8.39
N LEU A 143 10.03 29.73 9.00
CA LEU A 143 10.09 28.33 8.63
C LEU A 143 9.50 27.45 9.76
N PRO A 144 8.79 26.36 9.43
CA PRO A 144 8.31 26.04 8.08
C PRO A 144 7.28 27.07 7.60
N VAL A 145 7.21 27.31 6.29
CA VAL A 145 6.20 28.22 5.75
C VAL A 145 4.82 27.65 6.08
N PRO A 146 3.94 28.39 6.78
CA PRO A 146 2.66 27.86 7.20
C PRO A 146 1.73 27.64 6.00
N VAL A 147 0.76 26.74 6.15
CA VAL A 147 -0.13 26.31 5.04
C VAL A 147 -0.94 27.47 4.48
N ASN A 148 -1.39 28.40 5.33
CA ASN A 148 -2.10 29.61 4.88
C ASN A 148 -1.23 30.59 4.08
N ALA A 149 0.09 30.40 4.05
CA ALA A 149 1.04 31.14 3.22
C ALA A 149 1.57 30.29 2.03
N GLY A 150 0.95 29.13 1.74
CA GLY A 150 1.31 28.26 0.64
C GLY A 150 2.44 27.27 0.92
N GLY A 151 2.89 27.15 2.18
CA GLY A 151 3.88 26.15 2.59
C GLY A 151 3.26 24.83 3.06
N THR A 152 4.09 23.92 3.56
CA THR A 152 3.68 22.61 4.08
C THR A 152 3.33 22.64 5.57
N GLY A 153 3.77 23.68 6.30
CA GLY A 153 3.63 23.78 7.75
C GLY A 153 4.51 22.81 8.56
N VAL A 154 5.40 22.04 7.92
CA VAL A 154 6.34 21.12 8.57
C VAL A 154 7.77 21.33 8.06
N GLU A 155 8.76 21.08 8.91
CA GLU A 155 10.19 21.23 8.59
C GLU A 155 10.74 20.07 7.75
N SER A 156 10.15 18.88 7.88
CA SER A 156 10.56 17.68 7.17
C SER A 156 9.36 16.82 6.82
N LEU A 157 9.54 15.98 5.80
CA LEU A 157 8.58 14.98 5.36
C LEU A 157 9.21 13.61 5.56
N THR A 158 8.42 12.64 6.02
CA THR A 158 8.89 11.26 6.15
C THR A 158 9.22 10.70 4.77
N ASP A 159 10.45 10.24 4.59
CA ASP A 159 10.87 9.63 3.33
C ASP A 159 10.00 8.40 3.03
N HIS A 160 9.61 8.25 1.76
CA HIS A 160 8.69 7.21 1.28
C HIS A 160 7.29 7.21 1.94
N GLY A 161 7.00 8.19 2.79
CA GLY A 161 5.72 8.34 3.47
C GLY A 161 4.62 8.88 2.55
N VAL A 162 3.37 8.54 2.87
CA VAL A 162 2.20 9.17 2.25
C VAL A 162 1.87 10.44 3.03
N LEU A 163 1.69 11.55 2.32
CA LEU A 163 1.34 12.83 2.93
C LEU A 163 -0.17 13.03 2.92
N VAL A 164 -0.75 13.32 4.09
CA VAL A 164 -2.18 13.52 4.28
C VAL A 164 -2.44 14.98 4.63
N GLY A 165 -3.42 15.59 3.95
CA GLY A 165 -3.80 16.97 4.22
C GLY A 165 -4.57 17.11 5.54
N SER A 166 -4.33 18.18 6.27
CA SER A 166 -4.99 18.48 7.56
C SER A 166 -5.78 19.80 7.52
N GLY A 167 -6.41 20.08 6.39
CA GLY A 167 -7.17 21.31 6.16
C GLY A 167 -6.26 22.55 6.13
N VAL A 168 -6.41 23.45 7.12
CA VAL A 168 -5.54 24.63 7.31
C VAL A 168 -4.32 24.36 8.18
N GLY A 169 -4.25 23.18 8.81
CA GLY A 169 -3.10 22.73 9.58
C GLY A 169 -1.98 22.23 8.68
N ALA A 170 -0.80 22.01 9.29
CA ALA A 170 0.36 21.42 8.62
C ALA A 170 0.03 20.06 8.00
N ILE A 171 0.70 19.69 6.90
CA ILE A 171 0.54 18.37 6.30
C ILE A 171 1.02 17.29 7.29
N THR A 172 0.34 16.14 7.33
CA THR A 172 0.73 15.02 8.18
C THR A 172 1.37 13.92 7.34
N PRO A 173 2.70 13.71 7.43
CA PRO A 173 3.33 12.52 6.88
C PRO A 173 2.95 11.29 7.70
N LEU A 174 2.43 10.25 7.03
CA LEU A 174 2.21 8.94 7.65
C LEU A 174 3.53 8.20 7.82
N ALA A 175 3.55 7.26 8.78
CA ALA A 175 4.61 6.27 8.86
C ALA A 175 4.71 5.46 7.55
N VAL A 176 5.93 5.07 7.19
CA VAL A 176 6.18 4.26 5.98
C VAL A 176 5.53 2.89 6.16
N GLY A 177 4.73 2.46 5.16
CA GLY A 177 4.14 1.13 5.15
C GLY A 177 5.20 0.04 5.05
N THR A 178 4.92 -1.12 5.64
CA THR A 178 5.75 -2.32 5.46
C THR A 178 5.32 -3.10 4.21
N ASN A 179 6.08 -4.14 3.84
CA ASN A 179 5.82 -4.98 2.67
C ASN A 179 4.37 -5.51 2.63
N GLY A 180 3.73 -5.38 1.45
CA GLY A 180 2.41 -5.93 1.17
C GLY A 180 1.24 -5.33 1.97
N GLN A 181 1.42 -4.18 2.62
CA GLN A 181 0.32 -3.48 3.29
C GLN A 181 -0.55 -2.66 2.32
N VAL A 182 -1.79 -2.40 2.73
CA VAL A 182 -2.72 -1.51 2.02
C VAL A 182 -3.07 -0.31 2.87
N LEU A 183 -3.27 0.85 2.25
CA LEU A 183 -3.70 2.06 2.94
C LEU A 183 -5.23 2.03 3.13
N VAL A 184 -5.69 1.99 4.38
CA VAL A 184 -7.12 1.89 4.71
C VAL A 184 -7.63 3.22 5.25
N GLY A 185 -8.69 3.73 4.61
CA GLY A 185 -9.34 4.99 4.99
C GLY A 185 -10.09 4.93 6.33
N SER A 186 -10.15 6.07 7.01
CA SER A 186 -10.98 6.31 8.19
C SER A 186 -11.69 7.64 8.05
N THR A 187 -12.92 7.76 8.57
CA THR A 187 -13.70 9.01 8.52
C THR A 187 -13.39 9.96 9.67
N GLY A 188 -12.74 9.48 10.74
CA GLY A 188 -12.42 10.26 11.95
C GLY A 188 -10.92 10.38 12.27
N ALA A 189 -10.06 9.78 11.46
CA ALA A 189 -8.60 9.81 11.61
C ALA A 189 -7.94 9.74 10.23
N ASP A 190 -6.64 10.02 10.17
CA ASP A 190 -5.85 9.79 8.96
C ASP A 190 -5.87 8.30 8.56
N PRO A 191 -5.73 7.96 7.27
CA PRO A 191 -5.66 6.58 6.84
C PRO A 191 -4.42 5.87 7.40
N VAL A 192 -4.50 4.55 7.57
CA VAL A 192 -3.42 3.74 8.16
C VAL A 192 -3.03 2.60 7.23
N PHE A 193 -1.74 2.30 7.13
CA PHE A 193 -1.28 1.08 6.49
C PHE A 193 -1.68 -0.13 7.33
N ALA A 194 -2.54 -0.99 6.76
CA ALA A 194 -3.01 -2.20 7.40
C ALA A 194 -2.44 -3.43 6.69
N SER A 195 -2.05 -4.43 7.48
CA SER A 195 -1.81 -5.78 6.97
C SER A 195 -3.14 -6.44 6.63
N ILE A 196 -3.20 -7.09 5.47
CA ILE A 196 -4.35 -7.94 5.13
C ILE A 196 -4.15 -9.29 5.82
N THR A 197 -5.20 -9.79 6.46
CA THR A 197 -5.24 -11.14 7.01
C THR A 197 -5.99 -12.05 6.05
N ALA A 198 -5.39 -13.19 5.69
CA ALA A 198 -6.04 -14.19 4.85
C ALA A 198 -7.21 -14.83 5.60
N GLY A 199 -8.39 -14.84 4.98
CA GLY A 199 -9.50 -15.70 5.40
C GLY A 199 -9.34 -17.11 4.82
N ASP A 200 -10.33 -17.96 5.05
CA ASP A 200 -10.32 -19.30 4.48
C ASP A 200 -10.23 -19.26 2.94
N ASN A 201 -9.45 -20.19 2.36
CA ASN A 201 -9.16 -20.28 0.93
C ASN A 201 -8.47 -19.08 0.28
N ILE A 202 -8.07 -18.07 1.04
CA ILE A 202 -7.28 -16.96 0.53
C ILE A 202 -5.82 -17.20 0.89
N THR A 203 -4.93 -16.99 -0.06
CA THR A 203 -3.48 -16.98 0.18
C THR A 203 -2.94 -15.59 -0.09
N LEU A 204 -2.04 -15.11 0.77
CA LEU A 204 -1.39 -13.81 0.62
C LEU A 204 0.11 -14.03 0.49
N THR A 205 0.69 -13.48 -0.58
CA THR A 205 2.15 -13.39 -0.74
C THR A 205 2.54 -11.93 -0.69
N LEU A 206 3.16 -11.53 0.43
CA LEU A 206 3.59 -10.15 0.67
C LEU A 206 5.04 -9.97 0.20
N GLY A 207 5.32 -8.89 -0.52
CA GLY A 207 6.67 -8.54 -0.97
C GLY A 207 6.93 -7.04 -0.95
N ALA A 208 8.18 -6.64 -1.15
CA ALA A 208 8.53 -5.23 -1.28
C ALA A 208 7.89 -4.67 -2.55
N GLY A 209 6.98 -3.71 -2.41
CA GLY A 209 6.23 -3.13 -3.52
C GLY A 209 5.21 -4.06 -4.20
N THR A 210 4.94 -5.25 -3.64
CA THR A 210 4.02 -6.24 -4.24
C THR A 210 3.08 -6.85 -3.21
N LEU A 211 1.86 -7.13 -3.64
CA LEU A 211 0.86 -7.89 -2.89
C LEU A 211 0.18 -8.84 -3.88
N GLU A 212 0.34 -10.14 -3.69
CA GLU A 212 -0.38 -11.15 -4.46
C GLU A 212 -1.46 -11.79 -3.59
N ILE A 213 -2.66 -11.90 -4.14
CA ILE A 213 -3.82 -12.52 -3.50
C ILE A 213 -4.26 -13.70 -4.37
N GLY A 214 -4.12 -14.91 -3.82
CA GLY A 214 -4.59 -16.14 -4.45
C GLY A 214 -5.90 -16.62 -3.84
N VAL A 215 -6.67 -17.35 -4.64
CA VAL A 215 -7.85 -18.11 -4.17
C VAL A 215 -7.62 -19.60 -4.41
N THR A 216 -7.81 -20.39 -3.36
CA THR A 216 -7.70 -21.85 -3.42
C THR A 216 -9.08 -22.47 -3.39
N HIS A 217 -9.27 -23.59 -4.09
CA HIS A 217 -10.52 -24.33 -4.07
C HIS A 217 -10.23 -25.79 -3.68
N PRO A 218 -10.13 -26.09 -2.37
CA PRO A 218 -9.83 -27.44 -1.91
C PRO A 218 -10.87 -28.45 -2.42
N LEU A 219 -10.37 -29.54 -3.02
CA LEU A 219 -11.16 -30.56 -3.70
C LEU A 219 -10.72 -31.94 -3.21
N LEU A 220 -11.70 -32.79 -2.93
CA LEU A 220 -11.54 -34.23 -2.86
C LEU A 220 -12.30 -34.85 -4.05
N HIS A 221 -11.58 -35.57 -4.90
CA HIS A 221 -12.13 -36.33 -6.02
C HIS A 221 -11.80 -37.81 -5.83
N ILE A 222 -12.84 -38.64 -5.77
CA ILE A 222 -12.75 -40.08 -5.54
C ILE A 222 -13.51 -40.81 -6.64
N GLU A 223 -12.94 -41.92 -7.08
CA GLU A 223 -13.52 -42.81 -8.07
C GLU A 223 -13.56 -44.27 -7.60
N ASP A 224 -14.57 -45.00 -8.07
CA ASP A 224 -14.52 -46.46 -8.19
C ASP A 224 -13.78 -46.81 -9.48
N GLN A 225 -12.46 -46.98 -9.36
CA GLN A 225 -11.62 -47.47 -10.44
C GLN A 225 -11.39 -48.97 -10.30
N LYS A 226 -11.60 -49.70 -11.40
CA LYS A 226 -11.31 -51.13 -11.51
C LYS A 226 -10.41 -51.38 -12.71
N ALA A 227 -9.66 -52.47 -12.70
CA ALA A 227 -8.80 -52.83 -13.84
C ALA A 227 -9.62 -52.94 -15.13
N ALA A 228 -9.02 -52.60 -16.27
CA ALA A 228 -9.69 -52.63 -17.58
C ALA A 228 -10.46 -53.95 -17.82
N GLY A 229 -11.71 -53.87 -18.29
CA GLY A 229 -12.58 -55.02 -18.51
C GLY A 229 -13.21 -55.62 -17.25
N THR A 230 -12.95 -55.05 -16.06
CA THR A 230 -13.59 -55.48 -14.82
C THR A 230 -14.96 -54.84 -14.70
N LEU A 231 -16.00 -55.66 -14.61
CA LEU A 231 -17.38 -55.18 -14.46
C LEU A 231 -17.61 -54.46 -13.12
N GLY A 232 -18.63 -53.59 -13.10
CA GLY A 232 -18.94 -52.74 -11.93
C GLY A 232 -19.35 -53.51 -10.68
N GLY A 233 -19.80 -54.75 -10.82
CA GLY A 233 -20.16 -55.65 -9.72
C GLY A 233 -21.66 -55.92 -9.60
N THR A 234 -22.00 -56.90 -8.77
CA THR A 234 -23.39 -57.30 -8.50
C THR A 234 -24.12 -56.24 -7.69
N PHE A 235 -25.27 -55.79 -8.19
CA PHE A 235 -26.17 -54.91 -7.45
C PHE A 235 -27.40 -55.71 -6.96
N THR A 236 -27.32 -56.27 -5.76
CA THR A 236 -28.42 -57.04 -5.15
C THR A 236 -29.55 -56.14 -4.64
N SER A 237 -30.78 -56.46 -5.02
CA SER A 237 -31.98 -55.70 -4.67
C SER A 237 -32.38 -55.82 -3.19
N GLY A 238 -33.36 -55.03 -2.78
CA GLY A 238 -34.00 -55.10 -1.46
C GLY A 238 -33.34 -54.29 -0.35
N ALA A 239 -32.01 -54.09 -0.39
CA ALA A 239 -31.27 -53.32 0.62
C ALA A 239 -30.46 -52.16 0.02
N TRP A 240 -30.13 -51.18 0.85
CA TRP A 240 -29.10 -50.19 0.53
C TRP A 240 -27.74 -50.88 0.47
N ARG A 241 -27.02 -50.71 -0.64
CA ARG A 241 -25.69 -51.28 -0.87
C ARG A 241 -24.66 -50.16 -0.88
N THR A 242 -23.57 -50.33 -0.12
CA THR A 242 -22.42 -49.42 -0.18
C THR A 242 -21.76 -49.55 -1.54
N ARG A 243 -21.48 -48.41 -2.19
CA ARG A 243 -20.71 -48.36 -3.43
C ARG A 243 -19.23 -48.54 -3.12
N ASP A 244 -18.53 -49.22 -4.01
CA ASP A 244 -17.08 -49.24 -3.98
C ASP A 244 -16.53 -47.83 -4.23
N LEU A 245 -15.49 -47.44 -3.51
CA LEU A 245 -14.71 -46.22 -3.71
C LEU A 245 -13.25 -46.60 -3.47
N THR A 246 -12.49 -46.74 -4.55
CA THR A 246 -11.19 -47.42 -4.52
C THR A 246 -10.02 -46.46 -4.65
N THR A 247 -10.22 -45.32 -5.31
CA THR A 247 -9.12 -44.45 -5.72
C THR A 247 -9.40 -43.00 -5.37
N VAL A 248 -8.46 -42.37 -4.66
CA VAL A 248 -8.42 -40.91 -4.48
C VAL A 248 -7.65 -40.31 -5.65
N CYS A 249 -8.35 -39.66 -6.58
CA CYS A 249 -7.74 -39.01 -7.73
C CYS A 249 -7.06 -37.69 -7.34
N THR A 250 -7.72 -36.91 -6.49
CA THR A 250 -7.19 -35.65 -5.94
C THR A 250 -7.67 -35.48 -4.51
N ASN A 251 -6.80 -35.03 -3.61
CA ASN A 251 -7.20 -34.58 -2.28
C ASN A 251 -6.36 -33.39 -1.83
N THR A 252 -6.96 -32.20 -1.89
CA THR A 252 -6.37 -30.97 -1.36
C THR A 252 -7.14 -30.43 -0.14
N ILE A 253 -8.13 -31.18 0.34
CA ILE A 253 -8.85 -30.85 1.58
C ILE A 253 -8.03 -31.41 2.75
N ALA A 254 -7.37 -30.52 3.50
CA ALA A 254 -6.58 -30.91 4.67
C ALA A 254 -7.45 -31.67 5.68
N GLY A 255 -7.04 -32.89 6.05
CA GLY A 255 -7.76 -33.77 6.98
C GLY A 255 -8.82 -34.68 6.35
N ALA A 256 -9.19 -34.47 5.08
CA ALA A 256 -10.10 -35.40 4.41
C ALA A 256 -9.36 -36.69 4.01
N SER A 257 -10.06 -37.82 3.99
CA SER A 257 -9.47 -39.12 3.59
C SER A 257 -10.51 -40.10 3.08
N LEU A 258 -10.04 -41.19 2.47
CA LEU A 258 -10.84 -42.34 2.03
C LEU A 258 -10.26 -43.61 2.65
N SER A 259 -11.10 -44.41 3.30
CA SER A 259 -10.74 -45.75 3.77
C SER A 259 -11.97 -46.65 3.77
N SER A 260 -11.84 -47.89 3.28
CA SER A 260 -12.91 -48.90 3.31
C SER A 260 -14.26 -48.40 2.76
N ASN A 261 -14.24 -47.74 1.59
CA ASN A 261 -15.41 -47.10 0.96
C ASN A 261 -16.06 -45.95 1.75
N GLN A 262 -15.37 -45.45 2.79
CA GLN A 262 -15.85 -44.38 3.64
C GLN A 262 -14.97 -43.13 3.51
N ILE A 263 -15.64 -42.00 3.33
CA ILE A 263 -15.05 -40.68 3.14
C ILE A 263 -15.09 -39.95 4.49
N THR A 264 -13.93 -39.63 5.04
CA THR A 264 -13.81 -38.78 6.23
C THR A 264 -13.67 -37.33 5.80
N LEU A 265 -14.51 -36.44 6.33
CA LEU A 265 -14.44 -35.00 6.11
C LEU A 265 -14.32 -34.25 7.45
N PRO A 266 -13.40 -33.29 7.58
CA PRO A 266 -13.32 -32.44 8.78
C PRO A 266 -14.49 -31.45 8.85
N ALA A 267 -14.59 -30.69 9.95
CA ALA A 267 -15.58 -29.60 10.05
C ALA A 267 -15.45 -28.61 8.88
N GLY A 268 -16.59 -28.17 8.35
CA GLY A 268 -16.62 -27.26 7.20
C GLY A 268 -17.92 -27.31 6.44
N THR A 269 -18.00 -26.47 5.41
CA THR A 269 -19.09 -26.48 4.43
C THR A 269 -18.59 -27.05 3.11
N TYR A 270 -19.37 -27.92 2.48
CA TYR A 270 -18.97 -28.66 1.29
C TYR A 270 -20.05 -28.62 0.22
N ASP A 271 -19.64 -28.39 -1.02
CA ASP A 271 -20.44 -28.68 -2.21
C ASP A 271 -20.09 -30.09 -2.70
N ILE A 272 -21.09 -30.95 -2.81
CA ILE A 272 -20.92 -32.37 -3.11
C ILE A 272 -21.69 -32.72 -4.37
N VAL A 273 -21.01 -33.41 -5.28
CA VAL A 273 -21.60 -34.04 -6.47
C VAL A 273 -21.15 -35.49 -6.53
N VAL A 274 -22.10 -36.42 -6.67
CA VAL A 274 -21.83 -37.85 -6.81
C VAL A 274 -22.60 -38.40 -7.98
N HIS A 275 -21.94 -39.22 -8.80
CA HIS A 275 -22.56 -40.01 -9.84
C HIS A 275 -22.48 -41.50 -9.48
N ALA A 276 -23.63 -42.15 -9.34
CA ALA A 276 -23.70 -43.58 -9.07
C ALA A 276 -24.44 -44.32 -10.21
N PRO A 277 -23.73 -45.04 -11.09
CA PRO A 277 -24.34 -45.75 -12.21
C PRO A 277 -25.14 -46.98 -11.75
N GLY A 278 -26.31 -47.19 -12.34
CA GLY A 278 -27.10 -48.41 -12.24
C GLY A 278 -27.43 -48.93 -13.63
N TYR A 279 -27.06 -50.19 -13.92
CA TYR A 279 -27.26 -50.82 -15.22
C TYR A 279 -28.21 -52.01 -15.10
N ARG A 280 -29.30 -51.99 -15.88
CA ARG A 280 -30.33 -53.06 -15.89
C ARG A 280 -31.00 -53.34 -14.54
N VAL A 281 -31.21 -52.29 -13.74
CA VAL A 281 -31.70 -52.41 -12.36
C VAL A 281 -33.10 -51.82 -12.13
N LEU A 282 -33.78 -51.42 -13.21
CA LEU A 282 -35.03 -50.67 -13.20
C LEU A 282 -34.91 -49.43 -12.30
N ARG A 283 -35.84 -49.24 -11.36
CA ARG A 283 -35.82 -48.09 -10.45
C ARG A 283 -34.61 -48.15 -9.53
N ASN A 284 -33.83 -47.07 -9.49
CA ASN A 284 -32.67 -47.00 -8.62
C ASN A 284 -32.41 -45.57 -8.11
N MET A 285 -31.72 -45.46 -6.97
CA MET A 285 -31.38 -44.18 -6.34
C MET A 285 -30.21 -44.34 -5.38
N ALA A 286 -29.29 -43.37 -5.38
CA ALA A 286 -28.18 -43.30 -4.45
C ALA A 286 -28.41 -42.23 -3.38
N ILE A 287 -27.71 -42.35 -2.25
CA ILE A 287 -27.71 -41.40 -1.15
C ILE A 287 -26.28 -41.21 -0.63
N LEU A 288 -26.00 -40.01 -0.11
CA LEU A 288 -24.88 -39.78 0.78
C LEU A 288 -25.34 -40.12 2.20
N TYR A 289 -24.76 -41.16 2.78
CA TYR A 289 -25.10 -41.62 4.13
C TYR A 289 -24.02 -41.19 5.11
N ASN A 290 -24.40 -40.53 6.20
CA ASN A 290 -23.51 -40.19 7.31
C ASN A 290 -23.44 -41.38 8.26
N VAL A 291 -22.31 -42.07 8.24
CA VAL A 291 -22.03 -43.25 9.05
C VAL A 291 -21.88 -42.87 10.52
N THR A 292 -21.21 -41.74 10.80
CA THR A 292 -21.00 -41.26 12.17
C THR A 292 -22.31 -41.02 12.90
N ASP A 293 -23.28 -40.39 12.24
CA ASP A 293 -24.57 -40.02 12.84
C ASP A 293 -25.69 -41.01 12.49
N SER A 294 -25.38 -42.08 11.77
CA SER A 294 -26.34 -43.08 11.28
C SER A 294 -27.54 -42.48 10.53
N ALA A 295 -27.29 -41.47 9.68
CA ALA A 295 -28.34 -40.66 9.05
C ALA A 295 -28.18 -40.52 7.53
N GLU A 296 -29.29 -40.57 6.80
CA GLU A 296 -29.34 -40.24 5.38
C GLU A 296 -29.21 -38.72 5.22
N THR A 297 -28.21 -38.25 4.46
CA THR A 297 -27.84 -36.82 4.45
C THR A 297 -28.28 -36.10 3.18
N LEU A 298 -27.90 -36.62 2.01
CA LEU A 298 -28.32 -36.08 0.71
C LEU A 298 -28.88 -37.20 -0.16
N TRP A 299 -30.00 -36.91 -0.82
CA TRP A 299 -30.67 -37.85 -1.72
C TRP A 299 -30.27 -37.61 -3.16
N GLY A 300 -30.07 -38.69 -3.90
CA GLY A 300 -29.82 -38.65 -5.34
C GLY A 300 -31.11 -38.60 -6.16
N SER A 301 -30.96 -38.42 -7.47
CA SER A 301 -32.08 -38.46 -8.41
C SER A 301 -32.76 -39.84 -8.44
N SER A 302 -34.07 -39.84 -8.69
CA SER A 302 -34.86 -41.04 -8.95
C SER A 302 -34.69 -41.48 -10.40
N GLU A 303 -34.12 -42.66 -10.62
CA GLU A 303 -33.71 -43.12 -11.94
C GLU A 303 -34.44 -44.38 -12.40
N TYR A 304 -34.47 -44.65 -13.71
CA TYR A 304 -35.02 -45.88 -14.30
C TYR A 304 -34.09 -46.48 -15.38
N ALA A 305 -33.36 -47.53 -15.03
CA ALA A 305 -32.44 -48.26 -15.91
C ALA A 305 -33.09 -49.54 -16.44
N ILE A 306 -33.70 -49.47 -17.63
CA ILE A 306 -34.45 -50.60 -18.21
C ILE A 306 -33.58 -51.87 -18.37
N ASP A 307 -34.08 -53.02 -17.92
CA ASP A 307 -33.33 -54.29 -18.03
C ASP A 307 -33.34 -54.86 -19.46
N THR A 308 -34.52 -54.94 -20.08
CA THR A 308 -34.73 -55.56 -21.41
C THR A 308 -33.91 -54.93 -22.53
N TYR A 309 -33.60 -53.63 -22.42
CA TYR A 309 -32.83 -52.90 -23.42
C TYR A 309 -31.48 -52.42 -22.89
N PHE A 310 -30.96 -53.06 -21.85
CA PHE A 310 -29.60 -52.80 -21.38
C PHE A 310 -29.37 -51.31 -21.02
N GLY A 311 -30.35 -50.71 -20.35
CA GLY A 311 -30.31 -49.31 -19.96
C GLY A 311 -29.35 -49.06 -18.80
N LEU A 312 -28.62 -47.95 -18.88
CA LEU A 312 -27.83 -47.39 -17.79
C LEU A 312 -28.40 -46.01 -17.43
N THR A 313 -28.56 -45.77 -16.14
CA THR A 313 -28.79 -44.42 -15.61
C THR A 313 -27.79 -44.12 -14.51
N LYS A 314 -27.64 -42.85 -14.15
CA LYS A 314 -26.77 -42.41 -13.05
C LYS A 314 -27.64 -41.69 -12.04
N SER A 315 -27.72 -42.22 -10.82
CA SER A 315 -28.33 -41.45 -9.73
C SER A 315 -27.33 -40.37 -9.32
N ILE A 316 -27.77 -39.11 -9.41
CA ILE A 316 -26.94 -37.93 -9.15
C ILE A 316 -27.30 -37.38 -7.76
N ILE A 317 -26.36 -37.40 -6.83
CA ILE A 317 -26.47 -36.69 -5.55
C ILE A 317 -25.81 -35.33 -5.74
N MET A 318 -26.54 -34.25 -5.49
CA MET A 318 -26.01 -32.89 -5.59
C MET A 318 -26.56 -32.03 -4.46
N GLY A 319 -25.68 -31.41 -3.69
CA GLY A 319 -26.10 -30.54 -2.60
C GLY A 319 -24.96 -29.93 -1.82
N ARG A 320 -25.31 -29.01 -0.91
CA ARG A 320 -24.40 -28.39 0.04
C ARG A 320 -24.67 -28.92 1.45
N LEU A 321 -23.61 -29.22 2.18
CA LEU A 321 -23.68 -29.70 3.57
C LEU A 321 -22.69 -28.93 4.44
N THR A 322 -23.10 -28.56 5.65
CA THR A 322 -22.22 -28.04 6.70
C THR A 322 -22.14 -29.05 7.84
N ILE A 323 -20.92 -29.36 8.29
CA ILE A 323 -20.65 -30.22 9.44
C ILE A 323 -19.81 -29.48 10.48
N ALA A 324 -20.21 -29.57 11.75
CA ALA A 324 -19.58 -28.86 12.86
C ALA A 324 -18.35 -29.59 13.45
N GLY A 325 -18.14 -30.85 13.07
CA GLY A 325 -17.03 -31.70 13.50
C GLY A 325 -16.70 -32.70 12.39
N GLU A 326 -15.65 -33.48 12.59
CA GLU A 326 -15.29 -34.56 11.67
C GLU A 326 -16.43 -35.58 11.55
N LYS A 327 -16.74 -35.99 10.31
CA LYS A 327 -17.78 -36.97 10.00
C LYS A 327 -17.30 -37.94 8.93
N VAL A 328 -17.84 -39.15 8.98
CA VAL A 328 -17.58 -40.24 8.04
C VAL A 328 -18.83 -40.48 7.20
N PHE A 329 -18.67 -40.52 5.89
CA PHE A 329 -19.74 -40.71 4.93
C PHE A 329 -19.48 -41.90 4.02
N GLU A 330 -20.53 -42.48 3.46
CA GLU A 330 -20.43 -43.46 2.37
C GLU A 330 -21.54 -43.25 1.36
N ILE A 331 -21.32 -43.72 0.13
CA ILE A 331 -22.35 -43.71 -0.91
C ILE A 331 -23.13 -45.02 -0.82
N ARG A 332 -24.44 -44.92 -0.59
CA ARG A 332 -25.34 -46.08 -0.64
C ARG A 332 -26.24 -46.00 -1.86
N HIS A 333 -26.53 -47.13 -2.48
CA HIS A 333 -27.39 -47.24 -3.67
C HIS A 333 -28.40 -48.35 -3.47
N LYS A 334 -29.67 -48.12 -3.85
CA LYS A 334 -30.72 -49.15 -3.84
C LYS A 334 -31.33 -49.32 -5.21
N CYS A 335 -31.63 -50.57 -5.59
CA CYS A 335 -32.29 -50.93 -6.84
C CYS A 335 -33.55 -51.76 -6.63
N GLN A 336 -34.41 -51.78 -7.65
CA GLN A 336 -35.63 -52.59 -7.68
C GLN A 336 -35.34 -54.06 -8.00
N ILE A 337 -34.46 -54.35 -8.96
CA ILE A 337 -34.11 -55.73 -9.35
C ILE A 337 -32.61 -55.96 -9.24
N GLU A 338 -32.24 -57.22 -8.99
CA GLU A 338 -30.85 -57.63 -8.93
C GLU A 338 -30.25 -57.73 -10.33
N ALA A 339 -29.02 -57.24 -10.48
CA ALA A 339 -28.20 -57.45 -11.67
C ALA A 339 -26.83 -57.99 -11.25
N ILE A 340 -26.55 -59.23 -11.64
CA ILE A 340 -25.33 -59.97 -11.28
C ILE A 340 -24.14 -59.44 -12.11
N ASN A 341 -23.01 -59.19 -11.44
CA ASN A 341 -21.74 -58.70 -11.96
C ASN A 341 -21.75 -57.32 -12.64
N VAL A 342 -22.88 -56.84 -13.15
CA VAL A 342 -22.95 -55.61 -13.98
C VAL A 342 -23.85 -54.53 -13.40
N GLY A 343 -24.56 -54.80 -12.31
CA GLY A 343 -25.60 -53.90 -11.79
C GLY A 343 -25.08 -52.51 -11.41
N PHE A 344 -23.83 -52.43 -10.98
CA PHE A 344 -23.15 -51.18 -10.64
C PHE A 344 -22.46 -50.50 -11.82
N GLY A 345 -22.54 -51.08 -13.02
CA GLY A 345 -21.95 -50.54 -14.24
C GLY A 345 -21.41 -51.65 -15.16
N VAL A 346 -21.34 -51.33 -16.45
CA VAL A 346 -20.74 -52.21 -17.48
C VAL A 346 -19.38 -51.64 -17.89
N GLU A 347 -18.43 -52.53 -18.16
CA GLU A 347 -17.09 -52.16 -18.66
C GLU A 347 -17.15 -51.71 -20.13
N CYS A 348 -16.19 -50.89 -20.55
CA CYS A 348 -16.06 -50.41 -21.92
C CYS A 348 -14.90 -51.09 -22.69
N ASN A 349 -13.92 -51.64 -21.99
CA ASN A 349 -12.71 -52.23 -22.54
C ASN A 349 -12.92 -53.35 -23.56
N SER A 350 -14.04 -54.08 -23.53
CA SER A 350 -14.38 -55.10 -24.54
C SER A 350 -14.45 -54.54 -25.96
N VAL A 351 -14.61 -53.22 -26.12
CA VAL A 351 -14.63 -52.54 -27.41
C VAL A 351 -13.62 -51.39 -27.49
N LEU A 352 -13.46 -50.61 -26.42
CA LEU A 352 -12.80 -49.31 -26.48
C LEU A 352 -11.33 -49.27 -26.03
N THR A 353 -10.73 -50.39 -25.62
CA THR A 353 -9.34 -50.48 -25.10
C THR A 353 -8.96 -49.31 -24.17
N VAL A 354 -9.18 -49.47 -22.87
CA VAL A 354 -8.95 -48.43 -21.85
C VAL A 354 -7.96 -48.89 -20.79
N ASP A 355 -7.33 -47.95 -20.08
CA ASP A 355 -6.37 -48.27 -19.01
C ASP A 355 -7.06 -48.82 -17.75
N HIS A 356 -8.28 -48.36 -17.47
CA HIS A 356 -9.11 -48.77 -16.33
C HIS A 356 -10.59 -48.46 -16.61
N GLU A 357 -11.47 -49.04 -15.81
CA GLU A 357 -12.91 -48.74 -15.79
C GLU A 357 -13.22 -47.80 -14.61
N THR A 358 -14.06 -46.79 -14.84
CA THR A 358 -14.52 -45.86 -13.80
C THR A 358 -16.04 -45.92 -13.64
N TYR A 359 -16.51 -46.18 -12.43
CA TYR A 359 -17.93 -46.29 -12.11
C TYR A 359 -18.45 -45.11 -11.27
N THR A 360 -18.52 -45.28 -9.94
CA THR A 360 -18.95 -44.20 -9.05
C THR A 360 -17.90 -43.10 -9.03
N GLN A 361 -18.34 -41.84 -9.14
CA GLN A 361 -17.45 -40.67 -9.08
C GLN A 361 -17.99 -39.70 -8.04
N VAL A 362 -17.13 -39.17 -7.19
CA VAL A 362 -17.46 -38.28 -6.07
C VAL A 362 -16.56 -37.05 -6.12
N TRP A 363 -17.15 -35.87 -6.28
CA TRP A 363 -16.47 -34.59 -6.13
C TRP A 363 -17.00 -33.86 -4.90
N ILE A 364 -16.09 -33.48 -4.03
CA ILE A 364 -16.38 -32.72 -2.81
C ILE A 364 -15.48 -31.49 -2.81
N LYS A 365 -16.08 -30.31 -2.91
CA LYS A 365 -15.36 -29.03 -2.84
C LYS A 365 -15.64 -28.39 -1.48
N LYS A 366 -14.59 -27.97 -0.76
CA LYS A 366 -14.76 -27.18 0.46
C LYS A 366 -15.11 -25.73 0.11
N VAL A 367 -16.06 -25.15 0.85
CA VAL A 367 -16.55 -23.78 0.71
C VAL A 367 -16.20 -23.01 1.98
N GLY A 368 -15.29 -22.05 1.87
CA GLY A 368 -14.67 -21.43 3.05
C GLY A 368 -13.69 -22.42 3.66
#